data_AF-W1J9L1-F1
#
_entry.id   AF-W1J9L1-F1
#
_cell.length_a   1.000
_cell.length_b   1.000
_cell.length_c   1.000
_cell.angle_alpha   90.00
_cell.angle_beta   90.00
_cell.angle_gamma   90.00
#
_symmetry.space_group_name_H-M   'P 1'
#
loop_
_entity.id
_entity.type
_entity.pdbx_description
1 polymer ?
#
loop_
_entity_poly.entity_id
_entity_poly.type
_entity_poly.pdbx_seq_one_letter_code
_entity_poly.pdbx_strand_id
1 'polypeptide(L)' 'MMSRPILVTIYLGYIRSPKLIFKEKGFYYSNRFFNYDQIKAMNLSEDGILMIDFESNKIYIAVTKPDDLEKIYQFLLNNK' A
#
# COMPACT_ATOMS: atom_id res chain seq x y z
N MET A 1 17.13 24.17 -29.49
CA MET A 1 15.95 23.27 -29.51
C MET A 1 16.18 22.15 -28.50
N MET A 2 15.99 22.41 -27.21
CA MET A 2 16.47 21.55 -26.13
C MET A 2 15.45 21.55 -24.98
N SER A 3 14.22 21.12 -25.26
CA SER A 3 13.13 21.26 -24.26
C SER A 3 11.99 20.25 -24.49
N ARG A 4 12.30 18.96 -24.68
CA ARG A 4 11.28 17.89 -24.75
C ARG A 4 11.30 16.83 -23.62
N PRO A 5 12.39 16.57 -22.86
CA PRO A 5 12.35 15.52 -21.84
C PRO A 5 11.71 15.95 -20.50
N ILE A 6 11.72 17.24 -20.17
CA ILE A 6 11.22 17.76 -18.88
C ILE A 6 9.74 17.43 -18.64
N LEU A 7 8.89 17.49 -19.68
CA LEU A 7 7.48 17.15 -19.56
C LEU A 7 7.27 15.65 -19.24
N VAL A 8 8.11 14.77 -19.80
CA VAL A 8 8.03 13.33 -19.55
C VAL A 8 8.45 13.00 -18.11
N THR A 9 9.49 13.66 -17.60
CA THR A 9 9.95 13.48 -16.22
C THR A 9 8.91 13.94 -15.19
N ILE A 10 8.25 15.09 -15.40
CA ILE A 10 7.19 15.59 -14.52
C ILE A 10 5.96 14.66 -14.57
N TYR A 11 5.59 14.19 -15.77
CA TYR A 11 4.48 13.27 -15.97
C TYR A 11 4.69 11.92 -15.27
N LEU A 12 5.88 11.33 -15.40
CA LEU A 12 6.22 10.06 -14.75
C LEU A 12 6.35 10.18 -13.23
N GLY A 13 6.71 11.36 -12.71
CA GLY A 13 6.79 11.63 -11.27
C GLY A 13 5.42 11.81 -10.63
N TYR A 14 4.51 12.56 -11.27
CA TYR A 14 3.21 12.91 -10.69
C TYR A 14 2.18 11.77 -10.73
N ILE A 15 2.24 10.88 -11.73
CA ILE A 15 1.34 9.71 -11.83
C ILE A 15 1.73 8.57 -10.88
N ARG A 16 2.96 8.55 -10.36
CA ARG A 16 3.48 7.50 -9.48
C ARG A 16 3.20 7.73 -7.99
N SER A 17 2.07 8.34 -7.64
CA SER A 17 1.67 8.39 -6.23
C SER A 17 1.46 6.96 -5.70
N PRO A 18 2.03 6.61 -4.53
CA PRO A 18 1.88 5.29 -3.94
C PRO A 18 0.41 5.09 -3.58
N LYS A 19 -0.32 4.36 -4.43
CA LYS A 19 -1.69 3.91 -4.15
C LYS A 19 -1.63 2.47 -3.68
N LEU A 20 -2.39 2.18 -2.63
CA LEU A 20 -2.65 0.82 -2.18
C LEU A 20 -3.66 0.18 -3.13
N ILE A 21 -3.24 -0.83 -3.89
CA ILE A 21 -4.10 -1.54 -4.85
C ILE A 21 -4.20 -2.99 -4.41
N PHE A 22 -5.39 -3.38 -3.96
CA PHE A 22 -5.68 -4.77 -3.60
C PHE A 22 -5.92 -5.63 -4.84
N LYS A 23 -5.37 -6.84 -4.84
CA LYS A 23 -5.61 -7.91 -5.82
C LYS A 23 -5.94 -9.20 -5.07
N GLU A 24 -6.33 -10.24 -5.82
CA GLU A 24 -6.70 -11.54 -5.24
C GLU A 24 -5.55 -12.23 -4.50
N LYS A 25 -4.33 -12.21 -5.06
CA LYS A 25 -3.15 -12.89 -4.50
C LYS A 25 -2.22 -11.99 -3.67
N GLY A 26 -2.65 -10.78 -3.34
CA GLY A 26 -1.80 -9.80 -2.68
C GLY A 26 -2.17 -8.36 -3.04
N PHE A 27 -1.29 -7.42 -2.73
CA PHE A 27 -1.52 -6.00 -2.99
C PHE A 27 -0.26 -5.28 -3.48
N TYR A 28 -0.47 -4.16 -4.17
CA TYR A 28 0.60 -3.24 -4.53
C TYR A 28 0.64 -2.06 -3.56
N TYR A 29 1.83 -1.76 -3.06
CA TYR A 29 2.11 -0.58 -2.26
C TYR A 29 3.46 0.02 -2.66
N SER A 30 3.51 1.33 -2.88
CA SER A 30 4.73 2.06 -3.27
C SER A 30 5.51 1.38 -4.41
N ASN A 31 4.79 0.98 -5.46
CA ASN A 31 5.36 0.32 -6.65
C ASN A 31 6.01 -1.06 -6.38
N ARG A 32 5.75 -1.68 -5.22
CA ARG A 32 6.17 -3.04 -4.87
C ARG A 32 4.93 -3.93 -4.66
N PHE A 33 5.02 -5.18 -5.08
CA PHE A 33 3.99 -6.19 -4.86
C PHE A 33 4.26 -6.96 -3.56
N PHE A 34 3.22 -7.20 -2.78
CA PHE A 34 3.27 -7.97 -1.54
C PHE A 34 2.22 -9.07 -1.59
N ASN A 35 2.64 -10.32 -1.35
CA ASN A 35 1.73 -11.46 -1.29
C ASN A 35 1.11 -11.57 0.11
N TYR A 36 -0.18 -11.89 0.20
CA TYR A 36 -0.88 -12.17 1.46
C TYR A 36 -0.27 -13.34 2.24
N ASP A 37 0.27 -14.35 1.54
CA ASP A 37 0.93 -15.52 2.16
C ASP A 37 2.12 -15.13 3.04
N GLN A 38 2.78 -14.02 2.71
CA GLN A 38 4.00 -13.57 3.39
C GLN A 38 3.71 -12.67 4.60
N ILE A 39 2.43 -12.38 4.88
CA ILE A 39 2.01 -11.59 6.04
C ILE A 39 2.12 -12.46 7.29
N LYS A 40 3.10 -12.12 8.14
CA LYS A 40 3.30 -12.76 9.45
C LYS A 40 2.34 -12.23 10.49
N ALA A 41 2.18 -10.91 10.56
CA ALA A 41 1.29 -10.27 11.53
C ALA A 41 0.68 -8.99 10.96
N MET A 42 -0.52 -8.66 11.43
CA MET A 42 -1.17 -7.37 11.18
C MET A 42 -1.53 -6.77 12.54
N ASN A 43 -1.17 -5.52 12.76
CA ASN A 43 -1.46 -4.80 13.99
C ASN A 43 -2.16 -3.49 13.65
N LEU A 44 -3.22 -3.20 14.39
CA LEU A 44 -3.87 -1.90 14.37
C LEU A 44 -3.26 -1.06 15.48
N SER A 45 -2.77 0.12 15.12
CA SER A 45 -2.41 1.16 16.08
C SER A 45 -3.62 2.00 16.41
N GLU A 46 -3.73 2.43 17.68
CA GLU A 46 -4.77 3.34 18.16
C GLU A 46 -4.79 4.68 17.40
N ASP A 47 -3.64 5.07 16.83
CA ASP A 47 -3.51 6.28 15.99
C ASP A 47 -4.10 6.14 14.57
N GLY A 48 -4.79 5.03 14.27
CA GLY A 48 -5.36 4.77 12.95
C GLY A 48 -4.33 4.31 11.90
N ILE A 49 -3.22 3.73 12.36
CA ILE A 49 -2.17 3.19 11.51
C ILE A 49 -2.28 1.66 11.48
N LEU A 50 -2.48 1.10 10.29
CA LEU A 50 -2.42 -0.34 10.05
C LEU A 50 -0.98 -0.75 9.74
N MET A 51 -0.37 -1.50 10.65
CA MET A 51 0.95 -2.09 10.46
C MET A 51 0.81 -3.53 9.93
N ILE A 52 1.45 -3.82 8.80
CA ILE A 52 1.51 -5.15 8.21
C ILE A 52 2.97 -5.62 8.24
N ASP A 53 3.24 -6.65 9.04
CA ASP A 53 4.54 -7.30 9.17
C ASP A 53 4.65 -8.44 8.16
N PHE A 54 5.62 -8.32 7.25
CA PHE A 54 6.05 -9.38 6.36
C PHE A 54 7.34 -10.01 6.87
N GLU A 55 7.73 -11.13 6.28
CA GLU A 55 8.97 -11.83 6.63
C GLU A 55 10.24 -10.99 6.46
N SER A 56 10.25 -10.05 5.50
CA SER A 56 11.43 -9.25 5.15
C SER A 56 11.23 -7.74 5.28
N ASN A 57 10.00 -7.26 5.48
CA ASN A 57 9.67 -5.83 5.45
C ASN A 57 8.45 -5.53 6.33
N LYS A 58 8.34 -4.28 6.82
CA LYS A 58 7.16 -3.79 7.52
C LYS A 58 6.52 -2.67 6.73
N ILE A 59 5.20 -2.70 6.58
CA ILE A 59 4.44 -1.64 5.91
C ILE A 59 3.55 -0.94 6.93
N TYR A 60 3.60 0.38 6.93
CA TYR A 60 2.73 1.22 7.75
C TYR A 60 1.76 1.95 6.82
N ILE A 61 0.47 1.69 7.00
CA ILE A 61 -0.60 2.30 6.22
C ILE A 61 -1.38 3.18 7.19
N ALA A 62 -1.14 4.50 7.13
CA ALA A 62 -1.97 5.46 7.84
C ALA A 62 -3.33 5.56 7.13
N VAL A 63 -4.41 5.22 7.85
CA VAL A 63 -5.76 5.29 7.30
C VAL A 63 -6.41 6.57 7.79
N THR A 64 -6.78 7.45 6.86
CA THR A 64 -7.39 8.76 7.19
C THR A 64 -8.76 8.62 7.89
N LYS A 65 -9.43 7.48 7.71
CA LYS A 65 -10.75 7.19 8.28
C LYS A 65 -10.71 5.91 9.14
N PRO A 66 -10.86 6.01 10.46
CA PRO A 66 -10.84 4.84 11.33
C PRO A 66 -11.95 3.83 11.01
N ASP A 67 -13.14 4.26 10.55
CA ASP A 67 -14.22 3.35 10.10
C ASP A 67 -13.84 2.47 8.89
N ASP A 68 -12.91 2.92 8.05
CA ASP A 68 -12.46 2.16 6.88
C ASP A 68 -11.26 1.25 7.19
N LEU A 69 -10.56 1.49 8.31
CA LEU A 69 -9.44 0.67 8.78
C LEU A 69 -9.89 -0.75 9.10
N GLU A 70 -11.02 -0.90 9.80
CA GLU A 70 -11.58 -2.21 10.12
C GLU A 70 -12.02 -2.96 8.86
N LYS A 71 -12.63 -2.28 7.88
CA LYS A 71 -13.00 -2.88 6.59
C LYS A 71 -11.78 -3.39 5.83
N ILE A 72 -10.69 -2.61 5.78
CA ILE A 72 -9.44 -3.01 5.13
C ILE A 72 -8.86 -4.23 5.83
N TYR A 73 -8.86 -4.24 7.17
CA TYR A 73 -8.38 -5.37 7.96
C TYR A 73 -9.18 -6.64 7.69
N GLN A 74 -10.51 -6.57 7.73
CA GLN A 74 -11.40 -7.70 7.41
C GLN A 74 -11.24 -8.17 5.96
N PHE A 75 -11.05 -7.24 5.02
CA PHE A 75 -10.77 -7.58 3.63
C PHE A 75 -9.46 -8.35 3.48
N LEU A 76 -8.39 -7.93 4.17
CA LEU A 76 -7.10 -8.62 4.17
C LEU A 76 -7.19 -10.01 4.80
N LEU A 77 -7.97 -10.16 5.88
CA LEU A 77 -8.21 -11.46 6.50
C LEU A 77 -9.00 -12.42 5.60
N ASN A 78 -10.05 -11.93 4.93
CA ASN A 78 -10.89 -12.75 4.06
C ASN A 78 -10.18 -13.19 2.77
N ASN A 79 -9.11 -12.51 2.37
CA ASN A 79 -8.33 -12.82 1.16
C ASN A 79 -6.99 -13.52 1.47
N LYS A 80 -6.77 -13.95 2.72
CA LYS A 80 -5.62 -14.78 3.11
C LYS A 80 -5.92 -16.25 2.84
#